data_AF-A0A7G9WBH3-F1
#
_entry.id   AF-A0A7G9WBH3-F1
#
_cell.length_a   1.000
_cell.length_b   1.000
_cell.length_c   1.000
_cell.angle_alpha   90.00
_cell.angle_beta   90.00
_cell.angle_gamma   90.00
#
_symmetry.space_group_name_H-M   'P 1'
#
loop_
_entity.id
_entity.type
_entity.pdbx_description
1 polymer ?
#
loop_
_entity_poly.entity_id
_entity_poly.type
_entity_poly.pdbx_seq_one_letter_code
_entity_poly.pdbx_strand_id
1 'polypeptide(L)' 'MGNGIVFLFIMFFLIPHIAFLFWGYNDAEKRGKSGCLVMLLFFFVAFPLNLIIWLLIRPENQDY' A
#
# COMPACT_ATOMS: atom_id res chain seq x y z
N MET A 1 -17.33 -13.42 23.55
CA MET A 1 -16.05 -12.68 23.68
C MET A 1 -15.22 -12.60 22.38
N GLY A 2 -15.63 -13.17 21.23
CA GLY A 2 -14.80 -13.16 19.99
C GLY A 2 -14.91 -11.91 19.10
N ASN A 3 -16.07 -11.23 19.07
CA ASN A 3 -16.33 -10.18 18.06
C ASN A 3 -15.48 -8.91 18.25
N GLY A 4 -15.07 -8.59 19.48
CA GLY A 4 -14.26 -7.40 19.76
C GLY A 4 -12.85 -7.49 19.18
N ILE A 5 -12.23 -8.66 19.21
CA ILE A 5 -10.88 -8.87 18.66
C ILE A 5 -10.92 -8.77 17.13
N VAL A 6 -11.94 -9.34 16.50
CA VAL A 6 -12.13 -9.24 15.04
C VAL A 6 -12.34 -7.78 14.62
N PHE A 7 -13.14 -7.03 15.38
CA PHE A 7 -13.39 -5.62 15.10
C PHE A 7 -12.11 -4.77 15.21
N LEU A 8 -11.32 -4.98 16.27
CA LEU A 8 -10.01 -4.33 16.43
C LEU A 8 -9.06 -4.70 15.30
N PHE A 9 -9.04 -5.97 14.89
CA PHE A 9 -8.19 -6.42 13.79
C PHE A 9 -8.55 -5.73 12.47
N ILE A 10 -9.85 -5.69 12.11
CA ILE A 10 -10.31 -4.99 10.91
C ILE A 10 -9.96 -3.50 10.97
N MET A 11 -10.20 -2.86 12.12
CA MET A 11 -9.98 -1.42 12.26
C MET A 11 -8.50 -1.04 12.21
N PHE A 12 -7.62 -1.82 12.82
CA PHE A 12 -6.18 -1.50 12.91
C PHE A 12 -5.34 -2.08 11.77
N PHE A 13 -5.79 -3.13 11.09
CA PHE A 13 -5.00 -3.77 10.02
C PHE A 13 -5.65 -3.63 8.66
N LEU A 14 -6.95 -3.90 8.52
CA LEU A 14 -7.60 -3.91 7.22
C LEU A 14 -7.77 -2.48 6.65
N ILE A 15 -8.27 -1.55 7.46
CA ILE A 15 -8.50 -0.16 7.00
C ILE A 15 -7.19 0.50 6.55
N PRO A 16 -6.10 0.48 7.34
CA PRO A 16 -4.84 1.07 6.90
C PRO A 16 -4.25 0.36 5.69
N HIS A 17 -4.39 -0.97 5.61
CA HIS A 17 -3.90 -1.72 4.45
C HIS A 17 -4.58 -1.29 3.15
N ILE A 18 -5.90 -1.09 3.17
CA ILE A 18 -6.64 -0.59 2.01
C ILE A 18 -6.20 0.83 1.66
N ALA A 19 -6.05 1.70 2.65
CA ALA A 19 -5.55 3.06 2.43
C ALA A 19 -4.14 3.06 1.79
N PHE A 20 -3.26 2.15 2.22
CA PHE A 20 -1.93 1.98 1.65
C PHE A 20 -1.96 1.47 0.20
N LEU A 21 -2.89 0.59 -0.16
CA LEU A 21 -3.09 0.14 -1.54
C LEU A 21 -3.43 1.31 -2.46
N PHE A 22 -4.41 2.14 -2.06
CA PHE A 22 -4.79 3.32 -2.84
C PHE A 22 -3.67 4.38 -2.90
N TRP A 23 -2.96 4.57 -1.80
CA TRP A 23 -1.80 5.47 -1.77
C TRP A 23 -0.69 4.99 -2.71
N GLY A 24 -0.33 3.70 -2.66
CA GLY A 24 0.71 3.12 -3.53
C GLY A 24 0.33 3.19 -5.01
N TYR A 25 -0.94 2.95 -5.34
CA TYR A 25 -1.47 3.12 -6.70
C TYR A 25 -1.28 4.55 -7.20
N ASN A 26 -1.76 5.55 -6.43
CA ASN A 26 -1.72 6.95 -6.84
C ASN A 26 -0.28 7.50 -6.87
N ASP A 27 0.58 7.07 -5.93
CA ASP A 27 1.99 7.48 -5.90
C ASP A 27 2.76 6.94 -7.11
N ALA A 28 2.48 5.70 -7.52
CA ALA A 28 3.07 5.11 -8.71
C ALA A 28 2.63 5.81 -10.00
N GLU A 29 1.34 6.07 -10.16
CA GLU A 29 0.79 6.79 -11.32
C GLU A 29 1.40 8.21 -11.44
N LYS A 30 1.50 8.93 -10.32
CA LYS A 30 2.14 10.26 -10.29
C LYS A 30 3.61 10.24 -10.72
N ARG A 31 4.28 9.09 -10.62
CA ARG A 31 5.68 8.91 -10.97
C ARG A 31 5.88 8.22 -12.32
N GLY A 32 4.82 8.13 -13.13
CA GLY A 32 4.87 7.51 -14.45
C GLY A 32 5.10 5.99 -14.42
N LYS A 33 4.81 5.34 -13.29
CA LYS A 33 4.82 3.87 -13.14
C LYS A 33 3.38 3.35 -13.11
N SER A 34 3.18 2.10 -13.52
CA SER A 34 1.85 1.49 -13.48
C SER A 34 1.39 1.30 -12.03
N GLY A 35 0.36 2.05 -11.62
CA GLY A 35 -0.22 1.94 -10.29
C GLY A 35 -0.86 0.60 -10.02
N CYS A 36 -1.41 -0.05 -11.05
CA CYS A 36 -1.96 -1.39 -10.94
C CYS A 36 -0.88 -2.43 -10.55
N LEU A 37 0.30 -2.33 -11.15
CA LEU A 37 1.41 -3.25 -10.89
C LEU A 37 1.95 -3.10 -9.46
N VAL A 38 2.00 -1.85 -8.98
CA VAL A 38 2.37 -1.52 -7.60
C VAL A 38 1.30 -1.98 -6.62
N MET A 39 0.02 -1.74 -6.90
CA MET A 39 -1.08 -2.23 -6.06
C MET A 39 -1.07 -3.75 -5.93
N LEU A 40 -0.76 -4.47 -7.01
CA LEU A 40 -0.65 -5.93 -7.02
C LEU A 40 0.54 -6.40 -6.17
N LEU A 41 1.69 -5.72 -6.24
CA LEU A 41 2.82 -5.93 -5.33
C LEU A 41 2.43 -5.73 -3.85
N PHE A 42 1.70 -4.66 -3.55
CA PHE A 42 1.17 -4.37 -2.21
C PHE A 42 0.18 -5.42 -1.71
N PHE A 43 -0.51 -6.13 -2.62
CA PHE A 43 -1.44 -7.20 -2.26
C PHE A 43 -0.72 -8.53 -1.95
N PHE A 44 0.30 -8.90 -2.74
CA PHE A 44 1.02 -10.17 -2.56
C PHE A 44 2.13 -10.11 -1.52
N VAL A 45 2.79 -8.96 -1.36
CA VAL A 45 3.89 -8.79 -0.42
C VAL A 45 3.35 -8.17 0.85
N ALA A 46 3.53 -8.86 1.98
CA ALA A 46 3.00 -8.45 3.27
C ALA A 46 3.42 -7.01 3.64
N PHE A 47 2.44 -6.24 4.13
CA PHE A 47 2.71 -5.03 4.89
C PHE A 47 3.51 -5.37 6.17
N PRO A 48 4.53 -4.59 6.58
CA PRO A 48 5.00 -3.34 6.00
C PRO A 48 6.18 -3.47 5.03
N LEU A 49 6.72 -4.68 4.81
CA LEU A 49 7.94 -4.88 4.00
C LEU A 49 7.80 -4.30 2.59
N ASN A 50 6.63 -4.50 1.98
CA ASN A 50 6.38 -3.97 0.64
C ASN A 50 6.42 -2.44 0.56
N LEU A 51 5.94 -1.75 1.61
CA LEU A 51 6.00 -0.29 1.67
C LEU A 51 7.46 0.19 1.69
N ILE A 52 8.31 -0.49 2.47
CA ILE A 52 9.74 -0.17 2.55
C ILE A 52 10.40 -0.37 1.19
N ILE A 53 10.13 -1.50 0.53
CA ILE A 53 10.65 -1.77 -0.82
C ILE A 53 10.20 -0.69 -1.80
N TRP A 54 8.91 -0.35 -1.82
CA TRP A 54 8.37 0.69 -2.69
C TRP A 54 9.08 2.03 -2.47
N LEU A 55 9.27 2.45 -1.21
CA LEU A 55 9.96 3.68 -0.87
C LEU A 55 11.44 3.68 -1.28
N LEU A 56 12.13 2.54 -1.22
CA LEU A 56 13.53 2.41 -1.61
C LEU A 56 13.73 2.46 -3.13
N ILE A 57 12.85 1.84 -3.90
CA ILE A 57 12.94 1.79 -5.37
C ILE A 57 12.13 2.90 -6.05
N ARG A 58 11.46 3.74 -5.26
CA ARG A 58 10.57 4.81 -5.71
C ARG A 58 11.35 5.72 -6.67
N PRO A 59 10.95 5.80 -7.95
CA PRO A 59 11.59 6.72 -8.89
C PRO A 59 11.37 8.16 -8.42
N GLU A 60 12.29 9.07 -8.67
CA GLU A 60 12.11 10.50 -8.36
C GLU A 60 10.88 11.07 -9.06
N ASN A 61 10.31 12.15 -8.51
CA ASN A 61 9.18 12.81 -9.17
C ASN A 61 9.63 13.26 -10.57
N GLN A 62 8.80 12.99 -11.57
CA GLN A 62 8.97 13.63 -12.87
C GLN A 62 8.49 15.08 -12.69
N ASP A 63 9.37 15.93 -12.18
CA ASP A 63 9.18 17.37 -12.19
C ASP A 63 9.39 17.82 -13.64
N TYR A 64 8.28 18.02 -14.37
CA TYR A 64 8.26 18.65 -15.68
C TYR A 64 8.42 20.17 -15.54
#